data_AF-A0AAD6WY07-F1
#
_entry.id   AF-A0AAD6WY07-F1
#
_cell.length_a   1.000
_cell.length_b   1.000
_cell.length_c   1.000
_cell.angle_alpha   90.00
_cell.angle_beta   90.00
_cell.angle_gamma   90.00
#
_symmetry.space_group_name_H-M   'P 1'
#
loop_
_entity.id
_entity.type
_entity.pdbx_description
1 polymer ?
#
loop_
_entity_poly.entity_id
_entity_poly.type
_entity_poly.pdbx_seq_one_letter_code
_entity_poly.pdbx_strand_id
1 'polypeptide(L)'
;MSTEKRVKPPACDSCKARRVLCHSQPNGAPCPRCVEKGTVCTTTPLPRGRPKGRKTQRRLEPTATPSTACGSVSLQSSSNGSGSPPSLGVILRVESQFDPGFVAQVFEGVFGTPFNHPLISATSIQDDVRAASFQLNLLPPRARVLALCIAAVDSLISFHEAVLGPGPRPQSFGDLDFFSSDANVRQCGVRRATICRALHAETVKAAREADILLEPSSENAASCFLLDFLDQTNLYRLSRPWAGAYISHLRALAPLWRATRPLSMGEAAVWSAFVMAEALTSTEERMPILITRHDQMLLTGTDTPSLDALLASLTATEKPGLYVVWPAMQPYMVHVTSLARQLYETINGDLARLKPLSEPVVIKFLSALTTLHSVDSILLDRVAASIADIDLAHTPTPIRGVPPTIDSAARSCALAAVIGFAGLVLPFYHELEQRLPDEPRARERMRVFCAQARGFACEAAEELARVIRWLPGVQFPPTSYRVLYAWADFALGCAPEDTKDLEAITMELKLMAYSLDIYADPQVVSLIDRIDAYVAAKANGGSVQADSQADVENLLDPTGLPDLFFPGDYRWYNLPGYDGTMVDAIEMITGP
;
A
#
# COMPACT_ATOMS: atom_id res chain seq x y z
N MET A 1 -59.83 -16.17 -22.23
CA MET A 1 -58.88 -15.23 -22.88
C MET A 1 -58.20 -14.42 -21.78
N SER A 2 -56.90 -14.54 -21.59
CA SER A 2 -56.14 -13.84 -20.54
C SER A 2 -55.70 -12.45 -21.02
N THR A 3 -55.98 -11.41 -20.23
CA THR A 3 -55.51 -10.04 -20.51
C THR A 3 -54.14 -9.82 -19.87
N GLU A 4 -53.07 -10.20 -20.57
CA GLU A 4 -51.71 -9.90 -20.10
C GLU A 4 -51.46 -8.38 -20.07
N LYS A 5 -51.09 -7.87 -18.90
CA LYS A 5 -50.80 -6.44 -18.71
C LYS A 5 -49.43 -6.12 -19.28
N ARG A 6 -49.39 -5.72 -20.55
CA ARG A 6 -48.18 -5.21 -21.22
C ARG A 6 -47.48 -4.16 -20.34
N VAL A 7 -46.29 -4.49 -19.86
CA VAL A 7 -45.45 -3.58 -19.06
C VAL A 7 -44.98 -2.44 -19.96
N LYS A 8 -45.17 -1.19 -19.52
CA LYS A 8 -44.72 -0.03 -20.30
C LYS A 8 -43.19 0.05 -20.29
N PRO A 9 -42.52 0.17 -21.45
CA PRO A 9 -41.07 0.34 -21.51
C PRO A 9 -40.63 1.67 -20.87
N PRO A 10 -39.39 1.75 -20.35
CA PRO A 10 -38.89 2.94 -19.65
C PRO A 10 -38.85 4.19 -20.54
N ALA A 11 -38.76 5.36 -19.90
CA ALA A 11 -38.54 6.63 -20.58
C ALA A 11 -37.10 6.72 -21.12
N CYS A 12 -36.93 7.31 -22.31
CA CYS A 12 -35.62 7.61 -22.87
C CYS A 12 -34.88 8.69 -22.08
N ASP A 13 -33.55 8.67 -22.15
CA ASP A 13 -32.69 9.50 -21.31
C ASP A 13 -32.86 11.00 -21.64
N SER A 14 -33.11 11.37 -22.90
CA SER A 14 -33.43 12.75 -23.30
C SER A 14 -34.75 13.27 -22.72
N CYS A 15 -35.81 12.43 -22.64
CA CYS A 15 -37.08 12.83 -22.00
C CYS A 15 -36.94 12.89 -20.48
N LYS A 16 -36.20 11.94 -19.89
CA LYS A 16 -35.91 11.86 -18.46
C LYS A 16 -35.12 13.08 -17.97
N ALA A 17 -34.04 13.45 -18.65
CA ALA A 17 -33.22 14.62 -18.33
C ALA A 17 -34.05 15.92 -18.38
N ARG A 18 -34.93 16.04 -19.38
CA ARG A 18 -35.86 17.17 -19.54
C ARG A 18 -37.10 17.10 -18.63
N ARG A 19 -37.22 16.09 -17.76
CA ARG A 19 -38.35 15.85 -16.85
C ARG A 19 -39.73 15.82 -17.54
N VAL A 20 -39.81 15.32 -18.77
CA VAL A 20 -41.06 15.22 -19.56
C VAL A 20 -41.52 13.77 -19.77
N LEU A 21 -42.82 13.58 -19.95
CA LEU A 21 -43.42 12.28 -20.28
C LEU A 21 -42.87 11.74 -21.61
N CYS A 22 -42.32 10.52 -21.57
CA CYS A 22 -41.85 9.80 -22.75
C CYS A 22 -42.94 8.90 -23.32
N HIS A 23 -43.06 8.86 -24.65
CA HIS A 23 -43.94 7.95 -25.39
C HIS A 23 -43.08 6.89 -26.08
N SER A 24 -42.51 5.99 -25.28
CA SER A 24 -41.60 4.93 -25.70
C SER A 24 -42.29 3.90 -26.62
N GLN A 25 -41.61 3.51 -27.70
CA GLN A 25 -42.12 2.61 -28.73
C GLN A 25 -41.62 1.18 -28.51
N PRO A 26 -42.39 0.13 -28.84
CA PRO A 26 -42.04 -1.25 -28.52
C PRO A 26 -40.84 -1.80 -29.31
N ASN A 27 -40.57 -1.27 -30.51
CA ASN A 27 -39.57 -1.80 -31.43
C ASN A 27 -38.23 -1.02 -31.38
N GLY A 28 -37.90 -0.37 -30.26
CA GLY A 28 -36.69 0.46 -30.11
C GLY A 28 -36.69 1.77 -30.92
N ALA A 29 -37.77 2.07 -31.65
CA ALA A 29 -37.91 3.29 -32.44
C ALA A 29 -37.85 4.57 -31.56
N PRO A 30 -37.27 5.67 -32.04
CA PRO A 30 -37.15 6.92 -31.29
C PRO A 30 -38.53 7.46 -30.89
N CYS A 31 -38.66 7.97 -29.65
CA CYS A 31 -39.94 8.49 -29.19
C CYS A 31 -40.33 9.79 -29.95
N PRO A 32 -41.62 10.07 -30.20
CA PRO A 32 -42.05 11.22 -31.00
C PRO A 32 -41.44 12.57 -30.56
N ARG A 33 -41.36 12.83 -29.25
CA ARG A 33 -40.76 14.05 -28.68
C ARG A 33 -39.27 14.25 -28.95
N CYS A 34 -38.55 13.18 -29.29
CA CYS A 34 -37.16 13.24 -29.72
C CYS A 34 -37.06 13.46 -31.24
N VAL A 35 -37.94 12.82 -32.02
CA VAL A 35 -38.06 13.01 -33.47
C VAL A 35 -38.44 14.45 -33.81
N GLU A 36 -39.48 14.99 -33.16
CA GLU A 36 -39.95 16.39 -33.25
C GLU A 36 -38.84 17.44 -33.00
N LYS A 37 -37.74 17.05 -32.35
CA LYS A 37 -36.70 17.97 -31.86
C LYS A 37 -35.32 17.64 -32.41
N GLY A 38 -35.21 16.69 -33.34
CA GLY A 38 -33.94 16.26 -33.94
C GLY A 38 -32.93 15.67 -32.94
N THR A 39 -33.34 15.29 -31.71
CA THR A 39 -32.42 14.79 -30.69
C THR A 39 -32.36 13.27 -30.69
N VAL A 40 -31.15 12.70 -30.71
CA VAL A 40 -30.94 11.24 -30.66
C VAL A 40 -31.63 10.65 -29.43
N CYS A 41 -32.52 9.67 -29.65
CA CYS A 41 -33.34 9.07 -28.60
C CYS A 41 -32.64 7.86 -27.97
N THR A 42 -31.68 8.10 -27.07
CA THR A 42 -31.06 7.01 -26.30
C THR A 42 -32.02 6.45 -25.25
N THR A 43 -32.31 5.15 -25.36
CA THR A 43 -32.89 4.34 -24.26
C THR A 43 -31.84 3.35 -23.81
N THR A 44 -31.10 3.66 -22.75
CA THR A 44 -30.10 2.74 -22.19
C THR A 44 -30.82 1.56 -21.51
N PRO A 45 -30.71 0.30 -22.00
CA PRO A 45 -31.51 -0.82 -21.52
C PRO A 45 -30.90 -1.45 -20.25
N LEU A 46 -30.74 -0.67 -19.18
CA LEU A 46 -30.26 -1.18 -17.90
C LEU A 46 -31.36 -2.04 -17.22
N PRO A 47 -31.13 -3.35 -16.98
CA PRO A 47 -32.09 -4.21 -16.31
C PRO A 47 -32.14 -3.88 -14.82
N ARG A 48 -33.02 -2.94 -14.43
CA ARG A 48 -33.21 -2.57 -13.02
C ARG A 48 -33.90 -3.68 -12.23
N GLY A 49 -33.11 -4.64 -11.75
CA GLY A 49 -33.50 -5.62 -10.75
C GLY A 49 -33.89 -4.91 -9.45
N ARG A 50 -35.18 -4.61 -9.28
CA ARG A 50 -35.69 -4.02 -8.04
C ARG A 50 -35.82 -5.13 -6.98
N PRO A 51 -35.21 -5.01 -5.78
CA PRO A 51 -35.30 -6.04 -4.75
C PRO A 51 -36.76 -6.40 -4.43
N LYS A 52 -37.08 -7.70 -4.43
CA LYS A 52 -38.44 -8.20 -4.16
C LYS A 52 -38.75 -8.12 -2.66
N GLY A 53 -39.31 -7.00 -2.22
CA GLY A 53 -39.83 -6.85 -0.86
C GLY A 53 -40.81 -7.99 -0.50
N ARG A 54 -40.50 -8.70 0.58
CA ARG A 54 -41.24 -9.88 1.07
C ARG A 54 -42.66 -9.46 1.48
N LYS A 55 -43.70 -10.06 0.88
CA LYS A 55 -45.10 -9.71 1.16
C LYS A 55 -45.63 -10.45 2.38
N THR A 56 -45.93 -9.73 3.45
CA THR A 56 -46.76 -10.21 4.56
C THR A 56 -48.22 -10.38 4.11
N GLN A 57 -48.91 -11.44 4.55
CA GLN A 57 -50.32 -11.68 4.22
C GLN A 57 -51.31 -11.01 5.19
N ARG A 58 -52.56 -10.83 4.72
CA ARG A 58 -53.74 -10.39 5.49
C ARG A 58 -54.09 -11.41 6.59
N ARG A 59 -54.53 -11.04 7.80
CA ARG A 59 -55.67 -10.20 8.27
C ARG A 59 -57.04 -10.91 8.23
N LEU A 60 -57.45 -11.42 9.39
CA LEU A 60 -58.80 -11.46 9.97
C LEU A 60 -58.58 -11.15 11.48
N GLU A 61 -59.02 -10.02 12.07
CA GLU A 61 -60.39 -9.62 12.50
C GLU A 61 -60.84 -10.20 13.87
N PRO A 62 -61.67 -9.49 14.68
CA PRO A 62 -61.14 -8.96 15.95
C PRO A 62 -61.94 -9.28 17.22
N THR A 63 -61.34 -9.02 18.39
CA THR A 63 -62.02 -8.88 19.70
C THR A 63 -61.26 -7.84 20.56
N ALA A 64 -61.88 -7.31 21.63
CA ALA A 64 -61.61 -5.95 22.11
C ALA A 64 -60.91 -5.81 23.48
N THR A 65 -60.03 -4.79 23.58
CA THR A 65 -59.65 -4.01 24.79
C THR A 65 -58.92 -4.72 25.96
N PRO A 66 -58.21 -4.00 26.86
CA PRO A 66 -57.25 -2.92 26.60
C PRO A 66 -55.94 -3.02 27.45
N SER A 67 -55.06 -2.02 27.30
CA SER A 67 -54.04 -1.53 28.27
C SER A 67 -52.54 -1.87 28.08
N THR A 68 -51.72 -0.95 28.62
CA THR A 68 -50.35 -1.12 29.15
C THR A 68 -49.13 -0.99 28.21
N ALA A 69 -48.64 0.26 28.12
CA ALA A 69 -47.24 0.71 28.20
C ALA A 69 -46.20 0.37 27.10
N CYS A 70 -45.23 1.29 26.98
CA CYS A 70 -44.08 1.18 26.08
C CYS A 70 -42.97 0.30 26.67
N GLY A 71 -42.43 -0.62 25.87
CA GLY A 71 -41.26 -1.43 26.24
C GLY A 71 -39.95 -0.85 25.70
N SER A 72 -39.16 -0.21 26.57
CA SER A 72 -37.76 0.12 26.29
C SER A 72 -36.87 -1.12 26.45
N VAL A 73 -36.05 -1.43 25.45
CA VAL A 73 -35.16 -2.61 25.48
C VAL A 73 -33.90 -2.30 26.30
N SER A 74 -33.95 -2.56 27.60
CA SER A 74 -32.77 -2.59 28.46
C SER A 74 -32.07 -3.95 28.36
N LEU A 75 -30.84 -3.98 27.84
CA LEU A 75 -29.98 -5.15 27.93
C LEU A 75 -29.35 -5.21 29.34
N GLN A 76 -29.90 -6.07 30.20
CA GLN A 76 -29.28 -6.44 31.47
C GLN A 76 -28.34 -7.64 31.26
N SER A 77 -27.03 -7.39 31.16
CA SER A 77 -26.02 -8.44 31.29
C SER A 77 -25.66 -8.62 32.76
N SER A 78 -26.01 -9.76 33.35
CA SER A 78 -25.70 -10.04 34.77
C SER A 78 -24.21 -10.27 34.98
N SER A 79 -23.61 -9.54 35.92
CA SER A 79 -22.21 -9.70 36.31
C SER A 79 -22.00 -10.90 37.24
N ASN A 80 -21.07 -11.81 36.90
CA ASN A 80 -20.27 -12.55 37.88
C ASN A 80 -19.04 -13.15 37.19
N GLY A 81 -17.85 -12.64 37.54
CA GLY A 81 -16.58 -12.98 36.92
C GLY A 81 -15.56 -11.87 37.17
N SER A 82 -14.69 -12.05 38.17
CA SER A 82 -13.73 -11.03 38.60
C SER A 82 -12.53 -10.95 37.65
N GLY A 83 -12.43 -9.88 36.86
CA GLY A 83 -11.32 -9.68 35.92
C GLY A 83 -11.50 -8.44 35.03
N SER A 84 -11.56 -7.25 35.62
CA SER A 84 -11.72 -5.99 34.87
C SER A 84 -10.51 -5.71 33.95
N PRO A 85 -10.69 -5.57 32.62
CA PRO A 85 -9.60 -5.17 31.74
C PRO A 85 -9.29 -3.67 31.90
N PRO A 86 -8.01 -3.24 31.76
CA PRO A 86 -7.61 -1.84 31.95
C PRO A 86 -7.97 -0.88 30.79
N SER A 87 -8.76 -1.33 29.81
CA SER A 87 -8.95 -0.67 28.51
C SER A 87 -9.60 0.72 28.56
N LEU A 88 -10.45 0.99 29.56
CA LEU A 88 -11.13 2.29 29.71
C LEU A 88 -10.16 3.45 30.05
N GLY A 89 -9.06 3.17 30.75
CA GLY A 89 -8.07 4.19 31.13
C GLY A 89 -7.17 4.66 29.98
N VAL A 90 -7.11 3.89 28.88
CA VAL A 90 -6.28 4.22 27.70
C VAL A 90 -7.02 5.17 26.77
N ILE A 91 -8.30 4.91 26.51
CA ILE A 91 -9.13 5.73 25.60
C ILE A 91 -9.26 7.16 26.13
N LEU A 92 -9.56 7.31 27.43
CA LEU A 92 -9.67 8.62 28.10
C LEU A 92 -8.36 9.43 28.09
N ARG A 93 -7.19 8.79 27.93
CA ARG A 93 -5.90 9.51 27.86
C ARG A 93 -5.65 10.17 26.51
N VAL A 94 -6.14 9.60 25.41
CA VAL A 94 -5.95 10.18 24.06
C VAL A 94 -6.78 11.46 23.89
N GLU A 95 -7.92 11.56 24.57
CA GLU A 95 -8.70 12.81 24.67
C GLU A 95 -8.03 13.85 25.60
N SER A 96 -7.09 13.45 26.46
CA SER A 96 -6.49 14.28 27.52
C SER A 96 -4.96 14.48 27.36
N GLN A 97 -4.55 14.98 26.19
CA GLN A 97 -3.17 15.32 25.80
C GLN A 97 -2.22 14.12 25.64
N PHE A 98 -1.45 14.12 24.55
CA PHE A 98 -0.33 13.21 24.39
C PHE A 98 0.76 13.51 25.40
N ASP A 99 1.41 12.46 25.91
CA ASP A 99 2.61 12.59 26.72
C ASP A 99 3.71 13.34 25.93
N PRO A 100 4.17 14.51 26.41
CA PRO A 100 5.25 15.24 25.76
C PRO A 100 6.56 14.44 25.72
N GLY A 101 6.76 13.47 26.63
CA GLY A 101 7.90 12.56 26.61
C GLY A 101 7.91 11.66 25.36
N PHE A 102 6.78 11.03 25.06
CA PHE A 102 6.59 10.30 23.79
C PHE A 102 6.78 11.23 22.58
N VAL A 103 6.16 12.41 22.55
CA VAL A 103 6.27 13.32 21.40
C VAL A 103 7.70 13.85 21.22
N ALA A 104 8.46 14.04 22.30
CA ALA A 104 9.90 14.31 22.24
C ALA A 104 10.68 13.11 21.72
N GLN A 105 10.47 11.88 22.23
CA GLN A 105 11.13 10.69 21.70
C GLN A 105 10.84 10.48 20.20
N VAL A 106 9.63 10.79 19.74
CA VAL A 106 9.31 10.86 18.31
C VAL A 106 10.20 11.93 17.66
N PHE A 107 9.98 13.21 17.93
CA PHE A 107 10.57 14.31 17.14
C PHE A 107 12.08 14.53 17.29
N GLU A 108 12.69 14.03 18.36
CA GLU A 108 14.14 14.11 18.65
C GLU A 108 14.87 12.77 18.47
N GLY A 109 14.16 11.65 18.34
CA GLY A 109 14.73 10.30 18.42
C GLY A 109 14.92 9.58 17.08
N VAL A 110 15.03 8.24 17.20
CA VAL A 110 15.38 7.33 16.10
C VAL A 110 14.25 7.27 15.07
N PHE A 111 14.49 7.84 13.88
CA PHE A 111 13.59 7.73 12.75
C PHE A 111 14.27 7.03 11.56
N GLY A 112 13.75 5.87 11.18
CA GLY A 112 14.07 5.20 9.93
C GLY A 112 12.92 5.31 8.93
N THR A 113 13.06 6.18 7.94
CA THR A 113 12.58 5.98 6.55
C THR A 113 11.17 6.41 6.06
N PRO A 114 9.97 6.28 6.69
CA PRO A 114 8.75 6.82 6.04
C PRO A 114 8.77 8.37 6.14
N PHE A 115 9.44 8.85 7.18
CA PHE A 115 9.75 10.24 7.46
C PHE A 115 10.84 10.82 6.56
N ASN A 116 11.51 9.98 5.75
CA ASN A 116 12.44 10.43 4.70
C ASN A 116 11.70 10.84 3.41
N HIS A 117 10.37 10.86 3.42
CA HIS A 117 9.57 11.40 2.32
C HIS A 117 9.91 12.90 2.11
N PRO A 118 10.26 13.36 0.88
CA PRO A 118 10.79 14.72 0.63
C PRO A 118 9.94 15.85 1.22
N LEU A 119 8.60 15.72 1.16
CA LEU A 119 7.69 16.70 1.77
C LEU A 119 7.87 16.90 3.28
N ILE A 120 8.21 15.85 4.03
CA ILE A 120 8.37 15.94 5.49
C ILE A 120 9.66 16.72 5.79
N SER A 121 10.75 16.40 5.09
CA SER A 121 12.02 17.15 5.09
C SER A 121 11.88 18.61 4.63
N ALA A 122 10.81 18.94 3.88
CA ALA A 122 10.51 20.28 3.38
C ALA A 122 9.52 21.08 4.27
N THR A 123 9.28 20.65 5.52
CA THR A 123 8.43 21.34 6.50
C THR A 123 9.21 21.72 7.75
N SER A 124 8.83 22.84 8.39
CA SER A 124 9.38 23.31 9.67
C SER A 124 8.98 22.46 10.89
N ILE A 125 8.31 21.32 10.68
CA ILE A 125 7.52 20.62 11.70
C ILE A 125 8.31 20.22 12.95
N GLN A 126 9.60 19.92 12.84
CA GLN A 126 10.45 19.63 14.02
C GLN A 126 10.65 20.88 14.90
N ASP A 127 10.86 22.04 14.28
CA ASP A 127 11.10 23.29 15.00
C ASP A 127 9.79 23.85 15.55
N ASP A 128 8.68 23.70 14.81
CA ASP A 128 7.33 24.02 15.30
C ASP A 128 6.95 23.18 16.53
N VAL A 129 7.19 21.86 16.49
CA VAL A 129 6.94 20.93 17.61
C VAL A 129 7.85 21.27 18.81
N ARG A 130 9.13 21.60 18.58
CA ARG A 130 10.05 21.99 19.65
C ARG A 130 9.66 23.34 20.27
N ALA A 131 9.26 24.32 19.46
CA ALA A 131 8.75 25.61 19.93
C ALA A 131 7.44 25.47 20.73
N ALA A 132 6.57 24.54 20.32
CA ALA A 132 5.37 24.14 21.05
C ALA A 132 5.66 23.30 22.32
N SER A 133 6.92 23.11 22.71
CA SER A 133 7.32 22.27 23.85
C SER A 133 6.71 20.87 23.80
N PHE A 134 6.65 20.29 22.59
CA PHE A 134 6.06 18.98 22.27
C PHE A 134 4.55 18.84 22.53
N GLN A 135 3.84 19.94 22.83
CA GLN A 135 2.38 19.96 23.02
C GLN A 135 1.67 20.17 21.67
N LEU A 136 1.26 19.06 21.03
CA LEU A 136 0.65 19.08 19.70
C LEU A 136 -0.63 19.95 19.59
N ASN A 137 -1.31 20.20 20.70
CA ASN A 137 -2.48 21.09 20.79
C ASN A 137 -2.16 22.59 20.71
N LEU A 138 -0.88 22.99 20.74
CA LEU A 138 -0.45 24.38 20.55
C LEU A 138 -0.05 24.70 19.09
N LEU A 139 0.03 23.67 18.23
CA LEU A 139 0.40 23.82 16.82
C LEU A 139 -0.75 24.37 15.97
N PRO A 140 -0.46 25.12 14.88
CA PRO A 140 -1.45 25.45 13.85
C PRO A 140 -2.12 24.17 13.27
N PRO A 141 -3.39 24.20 12.83
CA PRO A 141 -4.16 22.99 12.50
C PRO A 141 -3.46 22.01 11.54
N ARG A 142 -2.89 22.50 10.42
CA ARG A 142 -2.18 21.64 9.45
C ARG A 142 -0.91 21.00 10.06
N ALA A 143 -0.14 21.76 10.84
CA ALA A 143 1.03 21.27 11.55
C ALA A 143 0.65 20.26 12.66
N ARG A 144 -0.43 20.52 13.41
CA ARG A 144 -1.00 19.55 14.36
C ARG A 144 -1.35 18.24 13.67
N VAL A 145 -2.00 18.28 12.50
CA VAL A 145 -2.34 17.07 11.74
C VAL A 145 -1.08 16.34 11.28
N LEU A 146 -0.08 17.04 10.71
CA LEU A 146 1.18 16.40 10.32
C LEU A 146 1.88 15.74 11.51
N ALA A 147 1.94 16.41 12.66
CA ALA A 147 2.56 15.84 13.86
C ALA A 147 1.78 14.65 14.43
N LEU A 148 0.45 14.66 14.36
CA LEU A 148 -0.40 13.50 14.70
C LEU A 148 -0.21 12.35 13.70
N CYS A 149 -0.01 12.63 12.41
CA CYS A 149 0.35 11.61 11.41
C CYS A 149 1.71 10.99 11.75
N ILE A 150 2.71 11.82 12.08
CA ILE A 150 4.07 11.36 12.42
C ILE A 150 4.06 10.50 13.69
N ALA A 151 3.40 10.97 14.76
CA ALA A 151 3.27 10.21 16.01
C ALA A 151 2.46 8.91 15.84
N ALA A 152 1.43 8.90 14.99
CA ALA A 152 0.66 7.70 14.68
C ALA A 152 1.51 6.66 13.92
N VAL A 153 2.28 7.09 12.91
CA VAL A 153 3.20 6.18 12.18
C VAL A 153 4.34 5.70 13.07
N ASP A 154 4.97 6.57 13.88
CA ASP A 154 6.04 6.14 14.80
C ASP A 154 5.52 5.14 15.83
N SER A 155 4.29 5.31 16.33
CA SER A 155 3.70 4.38 17.29
C SER A 155 3.62 2.93 16.79
N LEU A 156 3.68 2.69 15.47
CA LEU A 156 3.78 1.34 14.90
C LEU A 156 5.11 0.65 15.21
N ILE A 157 6.20 1.39 15.46
CA ILE A 157 7.54 0.84 15.76
C ILE A 157 8.09 1.26 17.13
N SER A 158 7.53 2.30 17.76
CA SER A 158 8.04 2.93 18.99
C SER A 158 8.05 2.00 20.21
N PHE A 159 9.23 1.72 20.77
CA PHE A 159 9.39 0.95 22.01
C PHE A 159 9.11 1.77 23.29
N HIS A 160 8.51 2.96 23.15
CA HIS A 160 8.18 3.82 24.28
C HIS A 160 7.10 3.22 25.20
N GLU A 161 7.20 3.49 26.50
CA GLU A 161 6.27 2.96 27.51
C GLU A 161 4.84 3.50 27.34
N ALA A 162 4.67 4.71 26.80
CA ALA A 162 3.35 5.25 26.48
C ALA A 162 2.66 4.52 25.29
N VAL A 163 3.39 3.72 24.51
CA VAL A 163 2.87 2.96 23.35
C VAL A 163 2.74 1.46 23.67
N LEU A 164 3.74 0.86 24.33
CA LEU A 164 3.73 -0.56 24.70
C LEU A 164 3.04 -0.84 26.04
N GLY A 165 2.89 0.15 26.91
CA GLY A 165 2.40 -0.05 28.28
C GLY A 165 3.31 -0.96 29.12
N PRO A 166 2.80 -1.53 30.23
CA PRO A 166 3.59 -2.38 31.12
C PRO A 166 3.93 -3.74 30.49
N GLY A 167 5.02 -4.34 30.98
CA GLY A 167 5.53 -5.65 30.55
C GLY A 167 6.88 -5.56 29.84
N PRO A 168 7.40 -6.67 29.29
CA PRO A 168 8.65 -6.67 28.53
C PRO A 168 8.61 -5.69 27.36
N ARG A 169 9.72 -4.98 27.11
CA ARG A 169 9.93 -4.11 25.95
C ARG A 169 11.42 -4.05 25.59
N PRO A 170 11.79 -3.99 24.31
CA PRO A 170 13.18 -3.90 23.91
C PRO A 170 13.74 -2.53 24.32
N GLN A 171 15.04 -2.46 24.63
CA GLN A 171 15.71 -1.19 24.96
C GLN A 171 16.23 -0.45 23.71
N SER A 172 16.42 -1.17 22.62
CA SER A 172 16.71 -0.63 21.29
C SER A 172 16.27 -1.63 20.23
N PHE A 173 16.32 -1.27 18.95
CA PHE A 173 16.09 -2.23 17.88
C PHE A 173 17.24 -3.24 17.66
N GLY A 174 18.40 -3.04 18.30
CA GLY A 174 19.50 -4.01 18.34
C GLY A 174 19.37 -5.06 19.46
N ASP A 175 18.21 -5.13 20.13
CA ASP A 175 17.90 -6.05 21.22
C ASP A 175 17.57 -7.46 20.67
N LEU A 176 18.58 -8.11 20.07
CA LEU A 176 18.42 -9.38 19.35
C LEU A 176 17.81 -10.48 20.22
N ASP A 177 18.17 -10.54 21.51
CA ASP A 177 17.57 -11.46 22.47
C ASP A 177 16.05 -11.23 22.60
N PHE A 178 15.59 -9.97 22.67
CA PHE A 178 14.15 -9.66 22.68
C PHE A 178 13.45 -10.08 21.39
N PHE A 179 14.03 -9.75 20.23
CA PHE A 179 13.42 -9.99 18.92
C PHE A 179 13.48 -11.46 18.47
N SER A 180 14.38 -12.27 19.03
CA SER A 180 14.40 -13.74 18.85
C SER A 180 13.18 -14.47 19.43
N SER A 181 12.35 -13.78 20.20
CA SER A 181 11.21 -14.37 20.91
C SER A 181 9.87 -13.97 20.30
N ASP A 182 9.31 -14.85 19.46
CA ASP A 182 7.97 -14.72 18.86
C ASP A 182 6.89 -14.28 19.88
N ALA A 183 6.97 -14.78 21.11
CA ALA A 183 6.07 -14.43 22.20
C ALA A 183 6.20 -12.95 22.65
N ASN A 184 7.43 -12.45 22.82
CA ASN A 184 7.69 -11.06 23.19
C ASN A 184 7.26 -10.10 22.07
N VAL A 185 7.64 -10.43 20.84
CA VAL A 185 7.32 -9.70 19.60
C VAL A 185 5.80 -9.57 19.43
N ARG A 186 5.07 -10.69 19.51
CA ARG A 186 3.59 -10.71 19.45
C ARG A 186 2.95 -9.95 20.61
N GLN A 187 3.47 -10.07 21.84
CA GLN A 187 2.91 -9.34 22.99
C GLN A 187 3.10 -7.82 22.87
N CYS A 188 4.15 -7.33 22.22
CA CYS A 188 4.28 -5.92 21.85
C CYS A 188 3.14 -5.48 20.91
N GLY A 189 2.92 -6.20 19.81
CA GLY A 189 1.85 -5.91 18.84
C GLY A 189 0.47 -5.78 19.49
N VAL A 190 0.04 -6.79 20.24
CA VAL A 190 -1.27 -6.83 20.91
C VAL A 190 -1.48 -5.61 21.84
N ARG A 191 -0.46 -5.22 22.60
CA ARG A 191 -0.52 -4.06 23.51
C ARG A 191 -0.59 -2.75 22.72
N ARG A 192 0.33 -2.58 21.76
CA ARG A 192 0.46 -1.43 20.87
C ARG A 192 -0.82 -1.13 20.08
N ALA A 193 -1.44 -2.16 19.51
CA ALA A 193 -2.51 -2.01 18.52
C ALA A 193 -3.70 -1.19 19.02
N THR A 194 -3.99 -1.19 20.33
CA THR A 194 -5.06 -0.34 20.90
C THR A 194 -4.70 1.15 20.88
N ILE A 195 -3.44 1.49 21.13
CA ILE A 195 -2.95 2.88 21.13
C ILE A 195 -2.79 3.38 19.69
N CYS A 196 -2.26 2.58 18.78
CA CYS A 196 -2.18 2.93 17.34
C CYS A 196 -3.56 3.18 16.72
N ARG A 197 -4.57 2.36 17.06
CA ARG A 197 -5.97 2.57 16.61
C ARG A 197 -6.56 3.88 17.15
N ALA A 198 -6.26 4.25 18.40
CA ALA A 198 -6.73 5.50 18.99
C ALA A 198 -6.02 6.73 18.42
N LEU A 199 -4.69 6.65 18.23
CA LEU A 199 -3.88 7.64 17.51
C LEU A 199 -4.44 7.88 16.11
N HIS A 200 -4.57 6.84 15.29
CA HIS A 200 -5.09 6.94 13.92
C HIS A 200 -6.50 7.56 13.88
N ALA A 201 -7.38 7.20 14.83
CA ALA A 201 -8.72 7.80 14.92
C ALA A 201 -8.70 9.32 15.21
N GLU A 202 -7.85 9.78 16.13
CA GLU A 202 -7.68 11.22 16.40
C GLU A 202 -6.99 11.94 15.23
N THR A 203 -6.01 11.32 14.56
CA THR A 203 -5.38 11.88 13.35
C THR A 203 -6.39 12.05 12.22
N VAL A 204 -7.24 11.04 11.95
CA VAL A 204 -8.30 11.12 10.93
C VAL A 204 -9.37 12.16 11.29
N LYS A 205 -9.68 12.34 12.59
CA LYS A 205 -10.56 13.41 13.08
C LYS A 205 -9.94 14.78 12.82
N ALA A 206 -8.71 15.02 13.28
CA ALA A 206 -8.02 16.29 13.09
C ALA A 206 -7.81 16.63 11.60
N ALA A 207 -7.52 15.63 10.76
CA ALA A 207 -7.39 15.79 9.31
C ALA A 207 -8.68 16.27 8.64
N ARG A 208 -9.85 15.87 9.15
CA ARG A 208 -11.16 16.37 8.71
C ARG A 208 -11.48 17.74 9.28
N GLU A 209 -11.12 18.01 10.53
CA GLU A 209 -11.29 19.32 11.17
C GLU A 209 -10.40 20.43 10.55
N ALA A 210 -9.34 20.05 9.84
CA ALA A 210 -8.41 20.96 9.16
C ALA A 210 -8.47 20.89 7.61
N ASP A 211 -9.50 20.23 7.04
CA ASP A 211 -9.77 20.14 5.59
C ASP A 211 -8.55 19.78 4.71
N ILE A 212 -7.64 18.92 5.19
CA ILE A 212 -6.34 18.68 4.55
C ILE A 212 -6.41 18.08 3.14
N LEU A 213 -7.57 17.55 2.75
CA LEU A 213 -7.86 17.02 1.42
C LEU A 213 -8.01 18.12 0.36
N LEU A 214 -8.33 19.36 0.78
CA LEU A 214 -8.75 20.45 -0.10
C LEU A 214 -7.67 21.51 -0.34
N GLU A 215 -6.74 21.69 0.61
CA GLU A 215 -5.72 22.74 0.55
C GLU A 215 -4.30 22.15 0.32
N PRO A 216 -3.64 22.39 -0.81
CA PRO A 216 -2.30 21.89 -1.08
C PRO A 216 -1.26 22.71 -0.30
N SER A 217 -0.56 22.02 0.59
CA SER A 217 0.68 22.49 1.21
C SER A 217 1.57 21.28 1.48
N SER A 218 2.86 21.49 1.77
CA SER A 218 3.78 20.39 2.05
C SER A 218 3.30 19.54 3.23
N GLU A 219 2.72 20.18 4.26
CA GLU A 219 2.17 19.51 5.45
C GLU A 219 0.93 18.69 5.13
N ASN A 220 0.00 19.24 4.35
CA ASN A 220 -1.25 18.54 3.98
C ASN A 220 -0.98 17.38 3.03
N ALA A 221 -0.05 17.54 2.09
CA ALA A 221 0.40 16.47 1.21
C ALA A 221 1.15 15.36 1.97
N ALA A 222 2.07 15.71 2.88
CA ALA A 222 2.73 14.74 3.75
C ALA A 222 1.75 14.02 4.69
N SER A 223 0.76 14.74 5.22
CA SER A 223 -0.30 14.17 6.06
C SER A 223 -1.16 13.17 5.28
N CYS A 224 -1.51 13.47 4.04
CA CYS A 224 -2.22 12.53 3.16
C CYS A 224 -1.36 11.29 2.84
N PHE A 225 -0.06 11.43 2.58
CA PHE A 225 0.85 10.30 2.39
C PHE A 225 0.90 9.39 3.63
N LEU A 226 1.12 9.97 4.82
CA LEU A 226 1.20 9.20 6.07
C LEU A 226 -0.15 8.58 6.47
N LEU A 227 -1.28 9.23 6.18
CA LEU A 227 -2.61 8.67 6.40
C LEU A 227 -2.93 7.52 5.43
N ASP A 228 -2.49 7.58 4.18
CA ASP A 228 -2.65 6.45 3.26
C ASP A 228 -1.81 5.26 3.72
N PHE A 229 -0.56 5.49 4.14
CA PHE A 229 0.29 4.47 4.74
C PHE A 229 -0.36 3.84 6.00
N LEU A 230 -0.95 4.65 6.88
CA LEU A 230 -1.71 4.16 8.04
C LEU A 230 -2.95 3.35 7.61
N ASP A 231 -3.66 3.73 6.55
CA ASP A 231 -4.81 2.97 6.05
C ASP A 231 -4.42 1.66 5.34
N GLN A 232 -3.26 1.61 4.66
CA GLN A 232 -2.71 0.39 4.04
C GLN A 232 -2.40 -0.72 5.06
N THR A 233 -2.06 -0.34 6.31
CA THR A 233 -1.89 -1.31 7.41
C THR A 233 -3.15 -2.16 7.68
N ASN A 234 -4.32 -1.67 7.27
CA ASN A 234 -5.56 -2.41 7.33
C ASN A 234 -5.70 -3.24 6.03
N LEU A 235 -5.42 -4.54 6.13
CA LEU A 235 -5.49 -5.50 5.02
C LEU A 235 -6.86 -5.53 4.31
N TYR A 236 -7.92 -5.04 4.96
CA TYR A 236 -9.31 -5.09 4.49
C TYR A 236 -9.79 -3.76 3.84
N ARG A 237 -8.92 -2.76 3.68
CA ARG A 237 -9.25 -1.50 2.99
C ARG A 237 -8.77 -1.51 1.54
N LEU A 238 -9.69 -1.24 0.62
CA LEU A 238 -9.47 -1.07 -0.83
C LEU A 238 -9.59 0.39 -1.29
N SER A 239 -10.25 1.26 -0.50
CA SER A 239 -10.37 2.68 -0.85
C SER A 239 -9.14 3.46 -0.36
N ARG A 240 -8.39 4.07 -1.28
CA ARG A 240 -7.21 4.90 -0.99
C ARG A 240 -7.45 6.40 -1.28
N PRO A 241 -8.35 7.07 -0.53
CA PRO A 241 -8.71 8.47 -0.77
C PRO A 241 -7.55 9.42 -0.41
N TRP A 242 -6.70 9.04 0.54
CA TRP A 242 -5.57 9.84 0.98
C TRP A 242 -4.46 9.86 -0.08
N ALA A 243 -4.13 8.73 -0.72
CA ALA A 243 -3.25 8.72 -1.89
C ALA A 243 -3.82 9.56 -3.05
N GLY A 244 -5.13 9.49 -3.30
CA GLY A 244 -5.80 10.34 -4.30
C GLY A 244 -5.61 11.84 -4.05
N ALA A 245 -5.76 12.28 -2.79
CA ALA A 245 -5.52 13.66 -2.38
C ALA A 245 -4.03 14.04 -2.38
N TYR A 246 -3.15 13.16 -1.92
CA TYR A 246 -1.69 13.32 -1.96
C TYR A 246 -1.21 13.57 -3.39
N ILE A 247 -1.59 12.74 -4.37
CA ILE A 247 -1.22 12.94 -5.77
C ILE A 247 -1.87 14.21 -6.36
N SER A 248 -3.08 14.58 -5.93
CA SER A 248 -3.69 15.88 -6.29
C SER A 248 -2.87 17.07 -5.76
N HIS A 249 -2.36 16.99 -4.53
CA HIS A 249 -1.49 18.02 -3.95
C HIS A 249 -0.12 18.06 -4.63
N LEU A 250 0.49 16.90 -4.97
CA LEU A 250 1.73 16.87 -5.76
C LEU A 250 1.56 17.58 -7.12
N ARG A 251 0.42 17.38 -7.81
CA ARG A 251 0.11 18.06 -9.08
C ARG A 251 0.01 19.59 -8.93
N ALA A 252 -0.44 20.09 -7.79
CA ALA A 252 -0.50 21.52 -7.51
C ALA A 252 0.86 22.10 -7.08
N LEU A 253 1.63 21.37 -6.27
CA LEU A 253 2.85 21.87 -5.65
C LEU A 253 4.11 21.68 -6.51
N ALA A 254 4.23 20.55 -7.21
CA ALA A 254 5.44 20.23 -7.98
C ALA A 254 5.79 21.24 -9.08
N PRO A 255 4.84 21.81 -9.86
CA PRO A 255 5.16 22.87 -10.82
C PRO A 255 5.76 24.12 -10.17
N LEU A 256 5.37 24.43 -8.91
CA LEU A 256 5.91 25.56 -8.16
C LEU A 256 7.35 25.28 -7.72
N TRP A 257 7.63 24.09 -7.19
CA TRP A 257 9.00 23.68 -6.83
C TRP A 257 9.95 23.71 -8.04
N ARG A 258 9.48 23.29 -9.22
CA ARG A 258 10.31 23.26 -10.44
C ARG A 258 10.45 24.62 -11.13
N ALA A 259 9.59 25.58 -10.79
CA ALA A 259 9.79 26.98 -11.17
C ALA A 259 10.86 27.68 -10.31
N THR A 260 11.08 27.25 -9.06
CA THR A 260 12.09 27.83 -8.17
C THR A 260 13.45 27.14 -8.21
N ARG A 261 13.51 25.81 -8.40
CA ARG A 261 14.76 25.04 -8.38
C ARG A 261 14.77 23.86 -9.36
N PRO A 262 15.86 23.61 -10.11
CA PRO A 262 16.04 22.35 -10.84
C PRO A 262 16.25 21.17 -9.89
N LEU A 263 15.81 19.99 -10.29
CA LEU A 263 15.87 18.77 -9.49
C LEU A 263 17.32 18.26 -9.36
N SER A 264 17.80 17.98 -8.15
CA SER A 264 19.06 17.26 -7.95
C SER A 264 18.91 15.76 -8.23
N MET A 265 20.01 15.08 -8.57
CA MET A 265 20.00 13.62 -8.79
C MET A 265 19.51 12.83 -7.55
N GLY A 266 19.85 13.31 -6.35
CA GLY A 266 19.39 12.71 -5.09
C GLY A 266 17.89 12.82 -4.89
N GLU A 267 17.33 14.01 -5.04
CA GLU A 267 15.87 14.22 -5.00
C GLU A 267 15.16 13.41 -6.11
N ALA A 268 15.75 13.31 -7.30
CA ALA A 268 15.21 12.50 -8.40
C ALA A 268 15.13 11.02 -8.04
N ALA A 269 16.18 10.45 -7.43
CA ALA A 269 16.18 9.07 -6.96
C ALA A 269 15.11 8.84 -5.87
N VAL A 270 15.05 9.72 -4.87
CA VAL A 270 14.07 9.60 -3.78
C VAL A 270 12.63 9.73 -4.29
N TRP A 271 12.33 10.71 -5.15
CA TRP A 271 11.01 10.80 -5.78
C TRP A 271 10.68 9.59 -6.65
N SER A 272 11.65 9.03 -7.39
CA SER A 272 11.44 7.80 -8.15
C SER A 272 11.08 6.61 -7.26
N ALA A 273 11.64 6.51 -6.04
CA ALA A 273 11.30 5.44 -5.09
C ALA A 273 9.84 5.53 -4.62
N PHE A 274 9.37 6.71 -4.21
CA PHE A 274 7.97 6.89 -3.80
C PHE A 274 6.98 6.73 -4.96
N VAL A 275 7.34 7.23 -6.16
CA VAL A 275 6.56 7.05 -7.40
C VAL A 275 6.46 5.58 -7.81
N MET A 276 7.54 4.82 -7.64
CA MET A 276 7.56 3.37 -7.88
C MET A 276 6.70 2.62 -6.87
N ALA A 277 6.89 2.87 -5.57
CA ALA A 277 6.12 2.21 -4.51
C ALA A 277 4.60 2.37 -4.70
N GLU A 278 4.12 3.58 -4.98
CA GLU A 278 2.71 3.86 -5.28
C GLU A 278 2.17 3.06 -6.49
N ALA A 279 2.99 2.93 -7.55
CA ALA A 279 2.61 2.18 -8.74
C ALA A 279 2.60 0.66 -8.50
N LEU A 280 3.49 0.15 -7.65
CA LEU A 280 3.54 -1.26 -7.26
C LEU A 280 2.38 -1.63 -6.33
N THR A 281 2.13 -0.85 -5.26
CA THR A 281 0.96 -1.02 -4.37
C THR A 281 -0.34 -1.07 -5.18
N SER A 282 -0.51 -0.12 -6.11
CA SER A 282 -1.66 -0.12 -7.03
C SER A 282 -1.73 -1.36 -7.92
N THR A 283 -0.60 -1.86 -8.41
CA THR A 283 -0.51 -3.05 -9.28
C THR A 283 -0.87 -4.34 -8.54
N GLU A 284 -0.42 -4.48 -7.29
CA GLU A 284 -0.65 -5.62 -6.41
C GLU A 284 -2.11 -5.66 -5.93
N GLU A 285 -2.64 -4.52 -5.46
CA GLU A 285 -4.04 -4.39 -5.05
C GLU A 285 -5.04 -4.42 -6.22
N ARG A 286 -4.55 -4.45 -7.47
CA ARG A 286 -5.33 -4.34 -8.72
C ARG A 286 -6.12 -3.02 -8.83
N MET A 287 -5.64 -1.98 -8.15
CA MET A 287 -6.22 -0.66 -8.07
C MET A 287 -5.72 0.26 -9.21
N PRO A 288 -6.50 1.29 -9.62
CA PRO A 288 -6.05 2.23 -10.64
C PRO A 288 -4.80 3.01 -10.20
N ILE A 289 -3.69 2.84 -10.92
CA ILE A 289 -2.43 3.57 -10.66
C ILE A 289 -2.69 5.07 -10.74
N LEU A 290 -2.50 5.76 -9.62
CA LEU A 290 -2.86 7.18 -9.47
C LEU A 290 -1.88 8.13 -10.18
N ILE A 291 -0.65 7.66 -10.46
CA ILE A 291 0.45 8.45 -11.04
C ILE A 291 0.51 8.26 -12.56
N THR A 292 0.24 9.34 -13.30
CA THR A 292 0.38 9.36 -14.76
C THR A 292 1.84 9.50 -15.18
N ARG A 293 2.13 9.27 -16.48
CA ARG A 293 3.45 9.57 -17.06
C ARG A 293 3.86 11.04 -16.88
N HIS A 294 2.92 11.99 -16.87
CA HIS A 294 3.24 13.39 -16.66
C HIS A 294 3.68 13.67 -15.23
N ASP A 295 2.96 13.13 -14.24
CA ASP A 295 3.30 13.27 -12.82
C ASP A 295 4.68 12.66 -12.54
N GLN A 296 4.97 11.49 -13.12
CA GLN A 296 6.29 10.88 -13.05
C GLN A 296 7.36 11.83 -13.60
N MET A 297 7.25 12.27 -14.86
CA MET A 297 8.26 13.18 -15.47
C MET A 297 8.43 14.48 -14.68
N LEU A 298 7.35 15.00 -14.09
CA LEU A 298 7.36 16.19 -13.25
C LEU A 298 8.05 15.96 -11.90
N LEU A 299 7.98 14.75 -11.32
CA LEU A 299 8.60 14.41 -10.03
C LEU A 299 10.03 13.89 -10.19
N THR A 300 10.30 13.02 -11.17
CA THR A 300 11.56 12.30 -11.35
C THR A 300 12.51 12.91 -12.39
N GLY A 301 12.04 13.87 -13.18
CA GLY A 301 12.78 14.41 -14.34
C GLY A 301 12.44 13.72 -15.67
N THR A 302 12.89 14.31 -16.78
CA THR A 302 12.54 13.88 -18.14
C THR A 302 13.53 12.90 -18.78
N ASP A 303 14.80 12.96 -18.38
CA ASP A 303 15.92 12.46 -19.19
C ASP A 303 16.39 11.09 -18.68
N THR A 304 15.55 10.08 -18.88
CA THR A 304 15.84 8.68 -18.50
C THR A 304 16.35 7.88 -19.71
N PRO A 305 17.51 7.21 -19.63
CA PRO A 305 17.99 6.31 -20.69
C PRO A 305 17.03 5.12 -20.88
N SER A 306 17.03 4.47 -22.05
CA SER A 306 16.28 3.22 -22.24
C SER A 306 16.82 2.12 -21.32
N LEU A 307 15.98 1.12 -21.02
CA LEU A 307 16.38 0.00 -20.14
C LEU A 307 17.58 -0.77 -20.71
N ASP A 308 17.64 -0.95 -22.03
CA ASP A 308 18.79 -1.57 -22.71
C ASP A 308 20.06 -0.71 -22.63
N ALA A 309 19.94 0.62 -22.66
CA ALA A 309 21.06 1.54 -22.51
C ALA A 309 21.56 1.60 -21.05
N LEU A 310 20.65 1.49 -20.08
CA LEU A 310 21.00 1.33 -18.66
C LEU A 310 21.76 0.02 -18.43
N LEU A 311 21.25 -1.10 -18.96
CA LEU A 311 21.92 -2.40 -18.93
C LEU A 311 23.33 -2.32 -19.56
N ALA A 312 23.44 -1.79 -20.78
CA ALA A 312 24.72 -1.63 -21.46
C ALA A 312 25.72 -0.75 -20.68
N SER A 313 25.24 0.36 -20.08
CA SER A 313 26.08 1.23 -19.25
C SER A 313 26.54 0.55 -17.96
N LEU A 314 25.69 -0.27 -17.35
CA LEU A 314 26.05 -1.06 -16.17
C LEU A 314 27.07 -2.14 -16.52
N THR A 315 26.83 -2.92 -17.57
CA THR A 315 27.73 -3.98 -18.06
C THR A 315 29.10 -3.45 -18.48
N ALA A 316 29.16 -2.28 -19.14
CA ALA A 316 30.41 -1.64 -19.56
C ALA A 316 31.23 -1.02 -18.41
N THR A 317 30.64 -0.88 -17.22
CA THR A 317 31.34 -0.32 -16.05
C THR A 317 31.95 -1.45 -15.22
N GLU A 318 33.22 -1.80 -15.48
CA GLU A 318 33.95 -2.86 -14.76
C GLU A 318 34.16 -2.55 -13.27
N LYS A 319 34.25 -1.27 -12.90
CA LYS A 319 34.55 -0.87 -11.53
C LYS A 319 33.40 -1.29 -10.56
N PRO A 320 33.70 -1.92 -9.41
CA PRO A 320 32.70 -2.25 -8.40
C PRO A 320 32.36 -1.04 -7.51
N GLY A 321 31.21 -1.07 -6.83
CA GLY A 321 30.85 -0.12 -5.77
C GLY A 321 29.61 0.75 -6.01
N LEU A 322 29.13 1.39 -4.95
CA LEU A 322 27.84 2.08 -4.92
C LEU A 322 27.73 3.35 -5.80
N TYR A 323 28.83 3.99 -6.18
CA TYR A 323 28.78 5.16 -7.07
C TYR A 323 28.32 4.80 -8.50
N VAL A 324 28.26 3.52 -8.87
CA VAL A 324 27.56 3.06 -10.09
C VAL A 324 26.10 2.71 -9.80
N VAL A 325 25.82 2.12 -8.63
CA VAL A 325 24.47 1.72 -8.19
C VAL A 325 23.59 2.96 -8.05
N TRP A 326 24.03 3.98 -7.32
CA TRP A 326 23.22 5.14 -6.96
C TRP A 326 22.69 5.94 -8.19
N PRO A 327 23.52 6.31 -9.19
CA PRO A 327 23.01 6.93 -10.42
C PRO A 327 22.13 6.02 -11.28
N ALA A 328 22.23 4.69 -11.12
CA ALA A 328 21.42 3.71 -11.83
C ALA A 328 20.08 3.41 -11.14
N MET A 329 19.93 3.65 -9.84
CA MET A 329 18.67 3.47 -9.12
C MET A 329 17.56 4.38 -9.65
N GLN A 330 17.85 5.65 -9.93
CA GLN A 330 16.86 6.59 -10.47
C GLN A 330 16.22 6.10 -11.78
N PRO A 331 16.98 5.75 -12.83
CA PRO A 331 16.40 5.28 -14.08
C PRO A 331 15.77 3.88 -13.98
N TYR A 332 16.33 3.01 -13.13
CA TYR A 332 15.73 1.71 -12.82
C TYR A 332 14.29 1.88 -12.29
N MET A 333 14.09 2.67 -11.23
CA MET A 333 12.77 2.87 -10.60
C MET A 333 11.78 3.58 -11.54
N VAL A 334 12.26 4.42 -12.47
CA VAL A 334 11.45 5.02 -13.54
C VAL A 334 10.93 3.98 -14.55
N HIS A 335 11.76 2.98 -14.89
CA HIS A 335 11.35 1.85 -15.74
C HIS A 335 10.37 0.93 -15.02
N VAL A 336 10.61 0.59 -13.74
CA VAL A 336 9.66 -0.20 -12.92
C VAL A 336 8.28 0.46 -12.91
N THR A 337 8.21 1.76 -12.58
CA THR A 337 6.96 2.53 -12.59
C THR A 337 6.25 2.47 -13.97
N SER A 338 7.03 2.52 -15.05
CA SER A 338 6.47 2.45 -16.42
C SER A 338 5.97 1.05 -16.77
N LEU A 339 6.62 0.00 -16.26
CA LEU A 339 6.18 -1.39 -16.41
C LEU A 339 4.96 -1.70 -15.55
N ALA A 340 4.86 -1.17 -14.33
CA ALA A 340 3.65 -1.24 -13.50
C ALA A 340 2.44 -0.66 -14.25
N ARG A 341 2.58 0.53 -14.86
CA ARG A 341 1.54 1.09 -15.74
C ARG A 341 1.25 0.21 -16.95
N GLN A 342 2.25 -0.34 -17.63
CA GLN A 342 2.00 -1.24 -18.77
C GLN A 342 1.24 -2.51 -18.33
N LEU A 343 1.61 -3.09 -17.18
CA LEU A 343 0.97 -4.26 -16.59
C LEU A 343 -0.52 -3.96 -16.29
N TYR A 344 -0.82 -2.82 -15.67
CA TYR A 344 -2.20 -2.38 -15.43
C TYR A 344 -2.97 -2.07 -16.72
N GLU A 345 -2.44 -1.22 -17.60
CA GLU A 345 -3.12 -0.76 -18.81
C GLU A 345 -3.39 -1.87 -19.84
N THR A 346 -2.57 -2.94 -19.85
CA THR A 346 -2.59 -3.95 -20.93
C THR A 346 -2.81 -5.39 -20.47
N ILE A 347 -2.64 -5.70 -19.19
CA ILE A 347 -2.76 -7.04 -18.63
C ILE A 347 -3.74 -7.05 -17.43
N ASN A 348 -3.36 -6.62 -16.22
CA ASN A 348 -4.11 -6.91 -14.99
C ASN A 348 -5.14 -5.86 -14.54
N GLY A 349 -5.22 -4.68 -15.17
CA GLY A 349 -6.25 -3.69 -14.85
C GLY A 349 -7.62 -4.01 -15.46
N ASP A 350 -8.70 -3.49 -14.87
CA ASP A 350 -10.10 -3.83 -15.23
C ASP A 350 -10.39 -3.79 -16.74
N LEU A 351 -9.97 -2.71 -17.43
CA LEU A 351 -10.21 -2.53 -18.86
C LEU A 351 -9.44 -3.53 -19.74
N ALA A 352 -8.30 -4.03 -19.25
CA ALA A 352 -7.55 -5.10 -19.90
C ALA A 352 -8.16 -6.48 -19.62
N ARG A 353 -8.78 -6.67 -18.44
CA ARG A 353 -9.50 -7.89 -18.04
C ARG A 353 -10.83 -8.08 -18.79
N LEU A 354 -11.45 -7.00 -19.27
CA LEU A 354 -12.61 -7.06 -20.19
C LEU A 354 -12.29 -7.62 -21.60
N LYS A 355 -11.05 -8.04 -21.88
CA LYS A 355 -10.60 -8.56 -23.18
C LYS A 355 -9.85 -9.90 -23.01
N PRO A 356 -9.84 -10.77 -24.04
CA PRO A 356 -8.91 -11.90 -24.07
C PRO A 356 -7.46 -11.42 -23.93
N LEU A 357 -6.65 -12.18 -23.18
CA LEU A 357 -5.25 -11.85 -22.96
C LEU A 357 -4.46 -11.98 -24.27
N SER A 358 -3.63 -10.98 -24.58
CA SER A 358 -2.97 -10.84 -25.89
C SER A 358 -1.53 -11.38 -25.83
N GLU A 359 -1.25 -12.49 -26.52
CA GLU A 359 0.09 -13.11 -26.53
C GLU A 359 1.23 -12.13 -26.90
N PRO A 360 1.11 -11.23 -27.90
CA PRO A 360 2.13 -10.21 -28.17
C PRO A 360 2.39 -9.22 -27.02
N VAL A 361 1.38 -8.96 -26.17
CA VAL A 361 1.54 -8.10 -24.98
C VAL A 361 2.29 -8.86 -23.88
N VAL A 362 1.93 -10.13 -23.66
CA VAL A 362 2.61 -11.03 -22.71
C VAL A 362 4.09 -11.21 -23.08
N ILE A 363 4.38 -11.47 -24.36
CA ILE A 363 5.76 -11.58 -24.89
C ILE A 363 6.54 -10.27 -24.71
N LYS A 364 5.92 -9.11 -25.02
CA LYS A 364 6.57 -7.81 -24.81
C LYS A 364 6.87 -7.55 -23.33
N PHE A 365 5.97 -7.93 -22.42
CA PHE A 365 6.17 -7.74 -20.99
C PHE A 365 7.26 -8.67 -20.44
N LEU A 366 7.24 -9.95 -20.80
CA LEU A 366 8.31 -10.91 -20.48
C LEU A 366 9.67 -10.43 -20.96
N SER A 367 9.77 -9.94 -22.21
CA SER A 367 11.03 -9.40 -22.74
C SER A 367 11.55 -8.19 -21.96
N ALA A 368 10.65 -7.35 -21.42
CA ALA A 368 11.04 -6.22 -20.59
C ALA A 368 11.45 -6.66 -19.16
N LEU A 369 10.80 -7.69 -18.60
CA LEU A 369 11.20 -8.32 -17.36
C LEU A 369 12.59 -8.97 -17.49
N THR A 370 12.92 -9.62 -18.61
CA THR A 370 14.27 -10.16 -18.86
C THR A 370 15.34 -9.07 -18.77
N THR A 371 15.16 -7.93 -19.45
CA THR A 371 16.11 -6.82 -19.39
C THR A 371 16.14 -6.16 -18.00
N LEU A 372 14.99 -6.09 -17.31
CA LEU A 372 14.90 -5.52 -15.96
C LEU A 372 15.64 -6.39 -14.93
N HIS A 373 15.42 -7.71 -14.92
CA HIS A 373 16.14 -8.67 -14.08
C HIS A 373 17.65 -8.61 -14.34
N SER A 374 18.05 -8.54 -15.62
CA SER A 374 19.46 -8.38 -16.01
C SER A 374 20.10 -7.09 -15.46
N VAL A 375 19.31 -6.04 -15.23
CA VAL A 375 19.75 -4.82 -14.54
C VAL A 375 19.75 -5.03 -13.02
N ASP A 376 18.69 -5.63 -12.48
CA ASP A 376 18.47 -5.85 -11.05
C ASP A 376 19.61 -6.65 -10.41
N SER A 377 19.92 -7.84 -10.94
CA SER A 377 20.98 -8.68 -10.39
C SER A 377 22.36 -8.03 -10.47
N ILE A 378 22.65 -7.19 -11.50
CA ILE A 378 23.90 -6.40 -11.54
C ILE A 378 23.92 -5.32 -10.44
N LEU A 379 22.78 -4.73 -10.09
CA LEU A 379 22.68 -3.78 -8.97
C LEU A 379 22.82 -4.51 -7.62
N LEU A 380 22.12 -5.64 -7.44
CA LEU A 380 22.16 -6.44 -6.21
C LEU A 380 23.54 -7.04 -5.95
N ASP A 381 24.24 -7.54 -6.97
CA ASP A 381 25.59 -8.11 -6.81
C ASP A 381 26.62 -7.00 -6.52
N ARG A 382 26.43 -5.79 -7.03
CA ARG A 382 27.25 -4.62 -6.67
C ARG A 382 26.96 -4.11 -5.26
N VAL A 383 25.73 -4.22 -4.77
CA VAL A 383 25.42 -3.98 -3.37
C VAL A 383 26.06 -5.06 -2.49
N ALA A 384 25.89 -6.35 -2.82
CA ALA A 384 26.48 -7.47 -2.08
C ALA A 384 28.01 -7.31 -1.95
N ALA A 385 28.70 -7.02 -3.06
CA ALA A 385 30.14 -6.75 -3.06
C ALA A 385 30.54 -5.47 -2.28
N SER A 386 29.62 -4.52 -2.07
CA SER A 386 29.86 -3.31 -1.27
C SER A 386 29.61 -3.50 0.24
N ILE A 387 28.93 -4.58 0.64
CA ILE A 387 28.63 -4.88 2.06
C ILE A 387 29.26 -6.18 2.58
N ALA A 388 29.98 -6.92 1.74
CA ALA A 388 30.56 -8.24 2.07
C ALA A 388 31.52 -8.22 3.27
N ASP A 389 32.27 -7.13 3.47
CA ASP A 389 33.22 -6.95 4.59
C ASP A 389 32.55 -6.36 5.86
N ILE A 390 31.23 -6.17 5.86
CA ILE A 390 30.49 -5.51 6.95
C ILE A 390 29.84 -6.56 7.85
N ASP A 391 30.04 -6.44 9.17
CA ASP A 391 29.30 -7.23 10.15
C ASP A 391 27.84 -6.74 10.22
N LEU A 392 27.00 -7.36 9.39
CA LEU A 392 25.58 -7.04 9.26
C LEU A 392 24.80 -7.24 10.58
N ALA A 393 25.28 -8.10 11.49
CA ALA A 393 24.61 -8.41 12.75
C ALA A 393 24.88 -7.38 13.86
N HIS A 394 26.03 -6.70 13.81
CA HIS A 394 26.42 -5.70 14.81
C HIS A 394 26.36 -4.25 14.33
N THR A 395 26.07 -4.00 13.04
CA THR A 395 25.98 -2.63 12.51
C THR A 395 24.67 -1.96 12.95
N PRO A 396 24.72 -0.89 13.78
CA PRO A 396 23.51 -0.18 14.17
C PRO A 396 22.91 0.58 12.98
N THR A 397 21.59 0.67 12.95
CA THR A 397 20.83 1.50 12.02
C THR A 397 21.21 2.97 12.09
N PRO A 398 20.99 3.75 11.01
CA PRO A 398 21.15 5.20 11.05
C PRO A 398 20.13 5.81 12.01
N ILE A 399 20.60 6.19 13.20
CA ILE A 399 19.86 7.08 14.10
C ILE A 399 19.81 8.46 13.45
N ARG A 400 18.64 9.11 13.42
CA ARG A 400 18.47 10.46 12.84
C ARG A 400 19.47 11.43 13.49
N GLY A 401 20.28 12.09 12.66
CA GLY A 401 21.38 12.95 13.10
C GLY A 401 22.77 12.32 12.91
N VAL A 402 22.86 11.00 12.74
CA VAL A 402 24.05 10.34 12.16
C VAL A 402 23.93 10.40 10.63
N PRO A 403 24.98 10.76 9.88
CA PRO A 403 24.97 10.68 8.42
C PRO A 403 24.65 9.25 7.95
N PRO A 404 23.92 9.07 6.82
CA PRO A 404 23.63 7.74 6.30
C PRO A 404 24.94 7.02 5.98
N THR A 405 25.14 5.85 6.57
CA THR A 405 26.30 5.01 6.28
C THR A 405 26.24 4.49 4.83
N ILE A 406 27.41 4.25 4.24
CA ILE A 406 27.56 3.59 2.93
C ILE A 406 26.72 2.29 2.90
N ASP A 407 26.77 1.52 3.99
CA ASP A 407 25.95 0.34 4.25
C ASP A 407 24.43 0.62 4.20
N SER A 408 23.92 1.61 4.93
CA SER A 408 22.49 1.95 4.91
C SER A 408 22.01 2.40 3.52
N ALA A 409 22.86 3.10 2.76
CA ALA A 409 22.56 3.46 1.37
C ALA A 409 22.54 2.20 0.48
N ALA A 410 23.49 1.28 0.64
CA ALA A 410 23.56 0.00 -0.08
C ALA A 410 22.30 -0.85 0.15
N ARG A 411 21.95 -1.11 1.41
CA ARG A 411 20.75 -1.85 1.82
C ARG A 411 19.47 -1.23 1.25
N SER A 412 19.37 0.11 1.26
CA SER A 412 18.22 0.83 0.69
C SER A 412 18.13 0.70 -0.83
N CYS A 413 19.28 0.70 -1.54
CA CYS A 413 19.32 0.48 -2.98
C CYS A 413 18.89 -0.95 -3.34
N ALA A 414 19.41 -1.96 -2.63
CA ALA A 414 19.01 -3.35 -2.85
C ALA A 414 17.52 -3.59 -2.56
N LEU A 415 16.96 -2.96 -1.51
CA LEU A 415 15.54 -3.06 -1.20
C LEU A 415 14.67 -2.44 -2.31
N ALA A 416 15.05 -1.27 -2.81
CA ALA A 416 14.34 -0.62 -3.91
C ALA A 416 14.49 -1.36 -5.25
N ALA A 417 15.63 -2.02 -5.49
CA ALA A 417 15.81 -2.92 -6.62
C ALA A 417 14.87 -4.12 -6.52
N VAL A 418 15.02 -4.94 -5.47
CA VAL A 418 14.29 -6.21 -5.38
C VAL A 418 12.77 -6.03 -5.27
N ILE A 419 12.27 -5.02 -4.53
CA ILE A 419 10.83 -4.70 -4.53
C ILE A 419 10.39 -4.23 -5.92
N GLY A 420 11.24 -3.49 -6.63
CA GLY A 420 10.99 -3.03 -7.99
C GLY A 420 10.76 -4.15 -8.99
N PHE A 421 11.58 -5.21 -8.93
CA PHE A 421 11.39 -6.40 -9.76
C PHE A 421 10.24 -7.27 -9.25
N ALA A 422 10.24 -7.62 -7.97
CA ALA A 422 9.28 -8.53 -7.35
C ALA A 422 7.82 -8.04 -7.47
N GLY A 423 7.56 -6.76 -7.20
CA GLY A 423 6.22 -6.16 -7.28
C GLY A 423 5.63 -6.10 -8.70
N LEU A 424 6.44 -6.34 -9.75
CA LEU A 424 5.95 -6.54 -11.12
C LEU A 424 5.68 -8.02 -11.42
N VAL A 425 6.58 -8.89 -10.97
CA VAL A 425 6.62 -10.30 -11.39
C VAL A 425 5.47 -11.11 -10.79
N LEU A 426 5.20 -10.99 -9.47
CA LEU A 426 4.17 -11.81 -8.82
C LEU A 426 2.74 -11.44 -9.27
N PRO A 427 2.34 -10.15 -9.36
CA PRO A 427 1.03 -9.79 -9.91
C PRO A 427 0.86 -10.17 -11.39
N PHE A 428 1.96 -10.20 -12.15
CA PHE A 428 1.96 -10.68 -13.54
C PHE A 428 1.76 -12.20 -13.62
N TYR A 429 2.50 -13.00 -12.84
CA TYR A 429 2.36 -14.45 -12.77
C TYR A 429 0.90 -14.85 -12.46
N HIS A 430 0.32 -14.30 -11.38
CA HIS A 430 -1.05 -14.63 -10.98
C HIS A 430 -2.10 -14.22 -12.02
N GLU A 431 -1.88 -13.15 -12.78
CA GLU A 431 -2.81 -12.75 -13.85
C GLU A 431 -2.70 -13.64 -15.10
N LEU A 432 -1.53 -14.21 -15.40
CA LEU A 432 -1.39 -15.24 -16.44
C LEU A 432 -2.11 -16.54 -16.04
N GLU A 433 -1.93 -16.97 -14.78
CA GLU A 433 -2.54 -18.17 -14.21
C GLU A 433 -4.07 -18.07 -14.18
N GLN A 434 -4.61 -16.95 -13.68
CA GLN A 434 -6.06 -16.69 -13.61
C GLN A 434 -6.74 -16.49 -14.98
N ARG A 435 -5.97 -16.34 -16.08
CA ARG A 435 -6.50 -16.09 -17.44
C ARG A 435 -5.98 -17.06 -18.49
N LEU A 436 -5.62 -18.28 -18.08
CA LEU A 436 -5.42 -19.41 -18.98
C LEU A 436 -6.70 -19.62 -19.85
N PRO A 437 -6.62 -19.50 -21.19
CA PRO A 437 -7.81 -19.51 -22.04
C PRO A 437 -8.45 -20.91 -22.17
N ASP A 438 -9.70 -20.94 -22.63
CA ASP A 438 -10.47 -22.18 -22.81
C ASP A 438 -9.96 -23.06 -23.95
N GLU A 439 -9.45 -22.46 -25.03
CA GLU A 439 -8.97 -23.18 -26.21
C GLU A 439 -7.68 -23.96 -25.87
N PRO A 440 -7.62 -25.30 -26.02
CA PRO A 440 -6.47 -26.09 -25.59
C PRO A 440 -5.13 -25.66 -26.18
N ARG A 441 -5.08 -25.20 -27.45
CA ARG A 441 -3.83 -24.75 -28.07
C ARG A 441 -3.38 -23.38 -27.57
N ALA A 442 -4.30 -22.47 -27.29
CA ALA A 442 -3.98 -21.19 -26.68
C ALA A 442 -3.55 -21.36 -25.21
N ARG A 443 -4.20 -22.29 -24.49
CA ARG A 443 -3.83 -22.66 -23.12
C ARG A 443 -2.41 -23.19 -23.04
N GLU A 444 -2.01 -24.05 -23.98
CA GLU A 444 -0.67 -24.62 -23.99
C GLU A 444 0.42 -23.58 -24.31
N ARG A 445 0.15 -22.61 -25.20
CA ARG A 445 1.05 -21.46 -25.39
C ARG A 445 1.13 -20.58 -24.14
N MET A 446 -0.01 -20.26 -23.52
CA MET A 446 -0.05 -19.44 -22.31
C MET A 446 0.64 -20.11 -21.12
N ARG A 447 0.61 -21.44 -21.02
CA ARG A 447 1.38 -22.21 -20.02
C ARG A 447 2.89 -22.02 -20.15
N VAL A 448 3.44 -21.89 -21.35
CA VAL A 448 4.88 -21.59 -21.53
C VAL A 448 5.22 -20.21 -20.96
N PHE A 449 4.39 -19.20 -21.23
CA PHE A 449 4.55 -17.86 -20.65
C PHE A 449 4.35 -17.85 -19.13
N CYS A 450 3.39 -18.62 -18.62
CA CYS A 450 3.13 -18.79 -17.19
C CYS A 450 4.30 -19.48 -16.47
N ALA A 451 4.92 -20.49 -17.09
CA ALA A 451 6.12 -21.15 -16.58
C ALA A 451 7.34 -20.22 -16.59
N GLN A 452 7.51 -19.40 -17.62
CA GLN A 452 8.57 -18.39 -17.66
C GLN A 452 8.37 -17.31 -16.59
N ALA A 453 7.14 -16.81 -16.41
CA ALA A 453 6.80 -15.88 -15.34
C ALA A 453 6.99 -16.50 -13.95
N ARG A 454 6.73 -17.81 -13.79
CA ARG A 454 7.02 -18.55 -12.55
C ARG A 454 8.52 -18.66 -12.29
N GLY A 455 9.34 -18.85 -13.31
CA GLY A 455 10.81 -18.84 -13.20
C GLY A 455 11.30 -17.53 -12.59
N PHE A 456 10.95 -16.39 -13.22
CA PHE A 456 11.24 -15.06 -12.67
C PHE A 456 10.70 -14.85 -11.26
N ALA A 457 9.56 -15.46 -10.92
CA ALA A 457 9.00 -15.36 -9.57
C ALA A 457 9.79 -16.19 -8.54
N CYS A 458 10.30 -17.38 -8.89
CA CYS A 458 11.23 -18.11 -8.01
C CYS A 458 12.52 -17.30 -7.79
N GLU A 459 13.12 -16.80 -8.88
CA GLU A 459 14.34 -15.98 -8.85
C GLU A 459 14.13 -14.73 -7.98
N ALA A 460 13.01 -14.01 -8.16
CA ALA A 460 12.65 -12.84 -7.34
C ALA A 460 12.39 -13.19 -5.86
N ALA A 461 11.89 -14.38 -5.53
CA ALA A 461 11.70 -14.83 -4.14
C ALA A 461 13.04 -15.10 -3.43
N GLU A 462 13.98 -15.76 -4.14
CA GLU A 462 15.35 -15.99 -3.68
C GLU A 462 16.11 -14.67 -3.51
N GLU A 463 15.99 -13.75 -4.47
CA GLU A 463 16.56 -12.40 -4.38
C GLU A 463 15.93 -11.59 -3.23
N LEU A 464 14.61 -11.67 -3.03
CA LEU A 464 13.92 -10.99 -1.93
C LEU A 464 14.39 -11.51 -0.57
N ALA A 465 14.48 -12.84 -0.39
CA ALA A 465 15.00 -13.44 0.84
C ALA A 465 16.49 -13.11 1.08
N ARG A 466 17.30 -13.05 0.01
CA ARG A 466 18.70 -12.57 0.05
C ARG A 466 18.79 -11.14 0.56
N VAL A 467 17.99 -10.22 0.03
CA VAL A 467 17.99 -8.80 0.44
C VAL A 467 17.40 -8.60 1.83
N ILE A 468 16.36 -9.34 2.21
CA ILE A 468 15.79 -9.34 3.56
C ILE A 468 16.86 -9.61 4.62
N ARG A 469 17.75 -10.59 4.40
CA ARG A 469 18.88 -10.89 5.30
C ARG A 469 19.91 -9.75 5.41
N TRP A 470 19.86 -8.75 4.54
CA TRP A 470 20.66 -7.53 4.65
C TRP A 470 19.91 -6.40 5.37
N LEU A 471 18.60 -6.50 5.63
CA LEU A 471 17.84 -5.45 6.31
C LEU A 471 17.97 -5.56 7.84
N PRO A 472 18.00 -4.44 8.58
CA PRO A 472 17.94 -4.42 10.04
C PRO A 472 16.51 -4.63 10.59
N GLY A 473 15.84 -5.68 10.10
CA GLY A 473 14.53 -6.20 10.53
C GLY A 473 13.44 -5.14 10.76
N VAL A 474 12.82 -5.23 11.94
CA VAL A 474 11.68 -4.44 12.50
C VAL A 474 11.70 -2.93 12.22
N GLN A 475 12.87 -2.36 11.92
CA GLN A 475 13.07 -0.94 11.67
C GLN A 475 12.76 -0.52 10.25
N PHE A 476 12.77 -1.44 9.27
CA PHE A 476 12.39 -1.08 7.92
C PHE A 476 10.87 -0.87 7.85
N PRO A 477 10.41 0.32 7.39
CA PRO A 477 9.00 0.64 7.42
C PRO A 477 8.22 -0.32 6.54
N PRO A 478 7.13 -0.89 7.06
CA PRO A 478 6.44 -1.99 6.41
C PRO A 478 5.45 -1.50 5.34
N THR A 479 5.94 -0.68 4.40
CA THR A 479 5.25 -0.32 3.15
C THR A 479 4.91 -1.54 2.28
N SER A 480 5.42 -2.71 2.67
CA SER A 480 5.42 -3.96 1.91
C SER A 480 4.81 -5.14 2.69
N TYR A 481 3.93 -4.88 3.68
CA TYR A 481 3.22 -5.94 4.44
C TYR A 481 2.58 -7.01 3.54
N ARG A 482 1.80 -6.54 2.55
CA ARG A 482 1.05 -7.40 1.63
C ARG A 482 1.99 -8.14 0.65
N VAL A 483 3.07 -7.47 0.25
CA VAL A 483 4.18 -8.03 -0.56
C VAL A 483 4.75 -9.26 0.15
N LEU A 484 5.24 -9.11 1.38
CA LEU A 484 5.87 -10.20 2.13
C LEU A 484 4.92 -11.36 2.43
N TYR A 485 3.64 -11.09 2.70
CA TYR A 485 2.63 -12.15 2.86
C TYR A 485 2.42 -12.95 1.55
N ALA A 486 2.21 -12.27 0.43
CA ALA A 486 2.00 -12.92 -0.87
C ALA A 486 3.25 -13.70 -1.33
N TRP A 487 4.44 -13.15 -1.09
CA TRP A 487 5.71 -13.82 -1.40
C TRP A 487 5.98 -15.03 -0.51
N ALA A 488 5.58 -15.01 0.76
CA ALA A 488 5.72 -16.17 1.64
C ALA A 488 4.84 -17.36 1.20
N ASP A 489 3.59 -17.11 0.81
CA ASP A 489 2.69 -18.16 0.30
C ASP A 489 3.16 -18.68 -1.08
N PHE A 490 3.61 -17.78 -1.96
CA PHE A 490 4.22 -18.16 -3.25
C PHE A 490 5.49 -19.00 -3.06
N ALA A 491 6.42 -18.57 -2.20
CA ALA A 491 7.67 -19.27 -1.95
C ALA A 491 7.42 -20.67 -1.34
N LEU A 492 6.48 -20.78 -0.39
CA LEU A 492 6.02 -22.08 0.11
C LEU A 492 5.45 -22.95 -1.03
N GLY A 493 4.64 -22.37 -1.92
CA GLY A 493 4.09 -23.02 -3.11
C GLY A 493 5.10 -23.41 -4.19
N CYS A 494 6.35 -22.93 -4.08
CA CYS A 494 7.49 -23.35 -4.90
C CYS A 494 8.36 -24.43 -4.23
N ALA A 495 8.13 -24.74 -2.95
CA ALA A 495 8.79 -25.81 -2.21
C ALA A 495 10.34 -25.84 -2.38
N PRO A 496 11.05 -24.76 -2.01
CA PRO A 496 12.49 -24.61 -2.25
C PRO A 496 13.33 -25.72 -1.60
N GLU A 497 14.49 -25.99 -2.19
CA GLU A 497 15.44 -26.98 -1.68
C GLU A 497 16.17 -26.49 -0.43
N ASP A 498 16.62 -25.23 -0.41
CA ASP A 498 17.12 -24.56 0.80
C ASP A 498 15.96 -23.92 1.58
N THR A 499 15.85 -24.19 2.87
CA THR A 499 14.82 -23.59 3.73
C THR A 499 15.16 -22.18 4.18
N LYS A 500 16.43 -21.76 4.11
CA LYS A 500 16.91 -20.46 4.63
C LYS A 500 16.21 -19.24 4.03
N ASP A 501 15.75 -19.33 2.79
CA ASP A 501 15.02 -18.24 2.13
C ASP A 501 13.61 -18.09 2.68
N LEU A 502 12.92 -19.22 2.87
CA LEU A 502 11.60 -19.29 3.46
C LEU A 502 11.63 -18.95 4.97
N GLU A 503 12.68 -19.38 5.67
CA GLU A 503 13.00 -18.97 7.06
C GLU A 503 13.23 -17.46 7.17
N ALA A 504 13.98 -16.84 6.26
CA ALA A 504 14.24 -15.40 6.27
C ALA A 504 12.97 -14.57 6.04
N ILE A 505 12.15 -14.93 5.05
CA ILE A 505 10.86 -14.28 4.81
C ILE A 505 9.94 -14.46 6.03
N THR A 506 9.93 -15.65 6.64
CA THR A 506 9.09 -15.96 7.82
C THR A 506 9.57 -15.27 9.09
N MET A 507 10.87 -15.04 9.24
CA MET A 507 11.41 -14.20 10.30
C MET A 507 10.86 -12.79 10.18
N GLU A 508 10.87 -12.18 9.00
CA GLU A 508 10.25 -10.86 8.80
C GLU A 508 8.73 -10.89 8.99
N LEU A 509 8.02 -11.95 8.56
CA LEU A 509 6.60 -12.12 8.94
C LEU A 509 6.43 -12.09 10.46
N LYS A 510 7.23 -12.86 11.21
CA LYS A 510 7.14 -12.93 12.68
C LYS A 510 7.49 -11.59 13.33
N LEU A 511 8.58 -10.94 12.91
CA LEU A 511 9.00 -9.62 13.37
C LEU A 511 7.94 -8.54 13.11
N MET A 512 7.26 -8.58 11.96
CA MET A 512 6.17 -7.69 11.61
C MET A 512 4.97 -7.73 12.58
N ALA A 513 4.82 -8.78 13.38
CA ALA A 513 3.83 -8.86 14.43
C ALA A 513 4.03 -7.83 15.56
N TYR A 514 5.27 -7.38 15.80
CA TYR A 514 5.58 -6.28 16.70
C TYR A 514 4.76 -5.05 16.36
N SER A 515 4.59 -4.75 15.07
CA SER A 515 4.06 -3.46 14.60
C SER A 515 2.55 -3.45 14.39
N LEU A 516 1.94 -4.52 13.85
CA LEU A 516 0.51 -4.54 13.51
C LEU A 516 -0.38 -5.51 14.29
N ASP A 517 0.16 -6.36 15.16
CA ASP A 517 -0.61 -7.50 15.71
C ASP A 517 -1.17 -8.39 14.59
N ILE A 518 -0.33 -8.74 13.61
CA ILE A 518 -0.72 -9.55 12.43
C ILE A 518 -1.32 -10.91 12.80
N TYR A 519 -1.04 -11.42 14.01
CA TYR A 519 -1.64 -12.62 14.57
C TYR A 519 -3.14 -12.48 14.91
N ALA A 520 -3.71 -11.28 14.75
CA ALA A 520 -5.15 -11.06 14.69
C ALA A 520 -5.77 -11.53 13.36
N ASP A 521 -4.97 -11.74 12.31
CA ASP A 521 -5.41 -12.29 11.03
C ASP A 521 -5.12 -13.81 10.96
N PRO A 522 -6.15 -14.68 10.92
CA PRO A 522 -5.95 -16.13 10.89
C PRO A 522 -5.18 -16.64 9.67
N GLN A 523 -5.19 -15.90 8.55
CA GLN A 523 -4.51 -16.31 7.32
C GLN A 523 -2.99 -16.20 7.46
N VAL A 524 -2.53 -15.14 8.12
CA VAL A 524 -1.10 -14.91 8.42
C VAL A 524 -0.59 -15.98 9.40
N VAL A 525 -1.36 -16.29 10.45
CA VAL A 525 -1.01 -17.38 11.37
C VAL A 525 -0.95 -18.72 10.65
N SER A 526 -1.96 -19.06 9.84
CA SER A 526 -1.99 -20.31 9.07
C SER A 526 -0.94 -20.39 7.96
N LEU A 527 -0.34 -19.28 7.53
CA LEU A 527 0.81 -19.28 6.62
C LEU A 527 2.10 -19.56 7.39
N ILE A 528 2.31 -18.87 8.52
CA ILE A 528 3.47 -19.12 9.40
C ILE A 528 3.49 -20.58 9.89
N ASP A 529 2.36 -21.11 10.36
CA ASP A 529 2.24 -22.50 10.83
C ASP A 529 2.55 -23.52 9.71
N ARG A 530 2.12 -23.25 8.46
CA ARG A 530 2.43 -24.10 7.29
C ARG A 530 3.92 -24.06 6.94
N ILE A 531 4.56 -22.89 7.04
CA ILE A 531 5.99 -22.74 6.76
C ILE A 531 6.84 -23.42 7.84
N ASP A 532 6.60 -23.14 9.12
CA ASP A 532 7.33 -23.75 10.24
C ASP A 532 7.23 -25.28 10.16
N ALA A 533 6.07 -25.83 9.76
CA ALA A 533 5.88 -27.26 9.51
C ALA A 533 6.68 -27.79 8.31
N TYR A 534 6.71 -27.07 7.18
CA TYR A 534 7.49 -27.44 5.99
C TYR A 534 9.00 -27.46 6.30
N VAL A 535 9.51 -26.42 6.96
CA VAL A 535 10.91 -26.29 7.38
C VAL A 535 11.28 -27.43 8.33
N ALA A 536 10.48 -27.68 9.37
CA ALA A 536 10.72 -28.76 10.31
C ALA A 536 10.73 -30.14 9.63
N ALA A 537 9.85 -30.39 8.67
CA ALA A 537 9.80 -31.65 7.96
C ALA A 537 10.99 -31.85 6.99
N LYS A 538 11.42 -30.80 6.27
CA LYS A 538 12.64 -30.79 5.46
C LYS A 538 13.89 -31.07 6.32
N ALA A 539 14.01 -30.43 7.49
CA ALA A 539 15.11 -30.66 8.43
C ALA A 539 15.18 -32.11 8.95
N ASN A 540 14.04 -32.80 9.05
CA ASN A 540 13.96 -34.22 9.40
C ASN A 540 14.15 -35.18 8.20
N GLY A 541 14.49 -34.68 7.01
CA GLY A 541 14.67 -35.47 5.79
C GLY A 541 13.36 -36.01 5.18
N GLY A 542 12.21 -35.45 5.57
CA GLY A 542 10.90 -35.87 5.08
C GLY A 542 10.58 -35.31 3.70
N SER A 543 10.09 -36.16 2.79
CA SER A 543 9.54 -35.74 1.50
C SER A 543 8.11 -35.20 1.68
N VAL A 544 7.99 -33.92 2.01
CA VAL A 544 6.70 -33.22 2.00
C VAL A 544 6.33 -32.84 0.58
N GLN A 545 5.15 -33.25 0.13
CA GLN A 545 4.45 -32.57 -0.96
C GLN A 545 3.72 -31.38 -0.36
N ALA A 546 3.89 -30.18 -0.94
CA ALA A 546 3.14 -29.01 -0.53
C ALA A 546 1.70 -29.12 -1.05
N ASP A 547 0.72 -29.30 -0.15
CA ASP A 547 -0.71 -29.26 -0.46
C ASP A 547 -1.13 -27.81 -0.77
N SER A 548 -0.85 -27.35 -1.99
CA SER A 548 -0.89 -25.93 -2.38
C SER A 548 -2.03 -25.53 -3.31
N GLN A 549 -3.01 -26.41 -3.57
CA GLN A 549 -4.00 -26.20 -4.65
C GLN A 549 -5.48 -26.32 -4.26
N ALA A 550 -5.82 -26.60 -3.00
CA ALA A 550 -7.22 -26.82 -2.57
C ALA A 550 -7.93 -25.58 -2.01
N ASP A 551 -7.23 -24.74 -1.23
CA ASP A 551 -7.91 -23.70 -0.42
C ASP A 551 -7.98 -22.32 -1.08
N VAL A 552 -7.11 -22.04 -2.05
CA VAL A 552 -6.92 -20.70 -2.66
C VAL A 552 -8.20 -20.16 -3.34
N GLU A 553 -9.04 -21.02 -3.93
CA GLU A 553 -10.26 -20.61 -4.63
C GLU A 553 -11.30 -19.93 -3.73
N ASN A 554 -11.25 -20.11 -2.40
CA ASN A 554 -12.24 -19.57 -1.47
C ASN A 554 -11.97 -18.13 -1.00
N LEU A 555 -10.80 -17.55 -1.31
CA LEU A 555 -10.33 -16.28 -0.73
C LEU A 555 -10.59 -15.03 -1.58
N LEU A 556 -11.08 -15.16 -2.82
CA LEU A 556 -11.08 -14.08 -3.82
C LEU A 556 -12.48 -13.69 -4.36
N ASP A 557 -13.56 -13.79 -3.57
CA ASP A 557 -14.88 -13.23 -3.92
C ASP A 557 -14.93 -11.70 -3.68
N PRO A 558 -15.02 -10.84 -4.72
CA PRO A 558 -14.96 -9.39 -4.57
C PRO A 558 -16.34 -8.72 -4.39
N THR A 559 -17.45 -9.47 -4.31
CA THR A 559 -18.80 -8.95 -4.65
C THR A 559 -19.51 -8.13 -3.56
N GLY A 560 -18.81 -7.67 -2.51
CA GLY A 560 -19.39 -7.41 -1.19
C GLY A 560 -19.49 -5.98 -0.61
N LEU A 561 -19.42 -4.87 -1.38
CA LEU A 561 -19.54 -3.49 -0.81
C LEU A 561 -20.49 -2.54 -1.60
N PRO A 562 -21.11 -1.52 -0.94
CA PRO A 562 -22.15 -0.66 -1.54
C PRO A 562 -21.71 0.78 -1.93
N ASP A 563 -22.40 1.37 -2.91
CA ASP A 563 -22.17 2.73 -3.45
C ASP A 563 -22.46 3.90 -2.47
N LEU A 564 -21.61 4.94 -2.50
CA LEU A 564 -21.91 6.30 -2.01
C LEU A 564 -21.32 7.37 -2.95
N PHE A 565 -21.98 8.52 -3.07
CA PHE A 565 -21.76 9.50 -4.16
C PHE A 565 -22.11 10.95 -3.72
N PHE A 566 -21.20 11.93 -3.87
CA PHE A 566 -21.51 13.39 -3.81
C PHE A 566 -20.51 14.22 -4.65
N PRO A 567 -20.86 15.45 -5.13
CA PRO A 567 -20.07 16.24 -6.09
C PRO A 567 -19.42 17.54 -5.54
N GLY A 568 -18.60 18.20 -6.38
CA GLY A 568 -17.86 19.47 -6.12
C GLY A 568 -18.70 20.77 -6.17
N ASP A 569 -18.12 21.99 -6.30
CA ASP A 569 -16.77 22.42 -6.72
C ASP A 569 -16.25 23.60 -5.85
N TYR A 570 -15.00 24.10 -6.04
CA TYR A 570 -14.65 25.55 -6.13
C TYR A 570 -13.17 25.81 -6.57
N ARG A 571 -12.62 27.04 -6.44
CA ARG A 571 -11.44 27.56 -7.21
C ARG A 571 -10.29 28.18 -6.36
N TRP A 572 -9.12 28.28 -6.99
CA TRP A 572 -7.79 28.60 -6.42
C TRP A 572 -7.29 30.06 -6.51
N TYR A 573 -6.33 30.43 -5.64
CA TYR A 573 -5.34 31.52 -5.80
C TYR A 573 -3.99 31.15 -5.13
N ASN A 574 -2.90 31.85 -5.49
CA ASN A 574 -1.49 31.48 -5.18
C ASN A 574 -0.84 32.31 -4.04
N LEU A 575 0.27 31.83 -3.47
CA LEU A 575 1.59 32.52 -3.24
C LEU A 575 2.65 31.53 -2.62
N PRO A 576 3.98 31.82 -2.62
CA PRO A 576 5.03 30.78 -2.42
C PRO A 576 6.11 31.02 -1.32
N GLY A 577 6.89 29.96 -1.01
CA GLY A 577 8.37 30.02 -0.86
C GLY A 577 9.03 29.60 0.49
N TYR A 578 9.92 28.59 0.46
CA TYR A 578 11.09 28.47 1.36
C TYR A 578 12.17 27.47 0.84
N ASP A 579 13.35 27.44 1.48
CA ASP A 579 14.56 26.66 1.14
C ASP A 579 14.69 25.31 1.92
N GLY A 580 15.69 24.48 1.57
CA GLY A 580 15.89 23.13 2.14
C GLY A 580 17.35 22.65 2.26
N THR A 581 17.56 21.53 2.97
CA THR A 581 18.84 21.15 3.62
C THR A 581 19.35 19.71 3.37
N MET A 582 18.69 18.91 2.53
CA MET A 582 18.98 17.46 2.40
C MET A 582 20.13 17.11 1.41
N VAL A 583 20.73 18.09 0.73
CA VAL A 583 21.65 17.86 -0.39
C VAL A 583 23.07 17.50 0.07
N ASP A 584 23.54 18.14 1.14
CA ASP A 584 24.95 18.15 1.57
C ASP A 584 25.49 16.74 1.91
N ALA A 585 24.63 15.84 2.39
CA ALA A 585 24.99 14.46 2.68
C ALA A 585 25.22 13.59 1.42
N ILE A 586 24.67 14.00 0.27
CA ILE A 586 24.79 13.26 -1.00
C ILE A 586 26.05 13.70 -1.75
N GLU A 587 26.40 14.99 -1.70
CA GLU A 587 27.66 15.49 -2.29
C GLU A 587 28.90 14.86 -1.62
N MET A 588 28.83 14.50 -0.34
CA MET A 588 29.87 13.71 0.35
C MET A 588 30.06 12.29 -0.21
N ILE A 589 29.04 11.70 -0.85
CA ILE A 589 29.10 10.34 -1.41
C ILE A 589 29.51 10.36 -2.89
N THR A 590 29.27 11.46 -3.60
CA THR A 590 29.56 11.61 -5.03
C THR A 590 30.75 12.54 -5.34
N GLY A 591 31.53 12.93 -4.32
CA GLY A 591 32.79 13.67 -4.50
C GLY A 591 33.89 12.81 -5.17
N PRO A 592 34.87 13.45 -5.86
CA PRO A 592 35.97 12.78 -6.55
C PRO A 592 37.12 12.31 -5.63
#